data_AF-A0A8T0XRV0-F1
#
_entry.id   AF-A0A8T0XRV0-F1
#
_cell.length_a   1.000
_cell.length_b   1.000
_cell.length_c   1.000
_cell.angle_alpha   90.00
_cell.angle_beta   90.00
_cell.angle_gamma   90.00
#
_symmetry.space_group_name_H-M   'P 1'
#
loop_
_entity.id
_entity.type
_entity.pdbx_description
1 polymer ?
#
loop_
_entity_poly.entity_id
_entity_poly.type
_entity_poly.pdbx_seq_one_letter_code
_entity_poly.pdbx_strand_id
1 'polypeptide(L)'
;MPPSLELSPSVNGSSGRHLLSSGLASPQSMSDGSVELQQARVAEGAAVAEEVMAALERNGVSFVGGGLAKAKKDGSGKQLMGRAALLQLPATVRIDIPPTSPGRAALKVWEELVNVLRKDGADPAAAFVHRKKLQHAEKNIRDAFLALYRGLELLKKFSSLNVKAFTKILKKFVKVSEQQQATDKFSEKVKRSPFSSSDKVLQLADEVECIFLRHFAGNDRKVAMKYLKPQQPRNTHMITFLVGLFTGTFVSLFIIYSVLAHVAGIFSSTGSPTYMDIVYHVFSMFALISLHVFLYGCNLFMWKSTRINHNFIFDFSSSTALTHRDAFLMSASIMCTVVAALVINLFLRNAGATYTDALPGALLVLSTGVLFCPFNIFYRSTRYCFMRVMRNIIFSPFYKVLMADFFMADQLTSQIPLLRHMEFAACYFMAGTFRNHAYETCTSSPQYTHLAYVISFLPYYWRAMQCLRRYLEEGHDINQLANAGKYVSAMVAAAVRFKYAATPTPLWMWMVVISSSGATIYQLYWDFVMDWGFLNPKSKNLWLRDQLILKKKSIYYVSMVLYLVCLIFNTTADSGNPNCQVQWH
;
A
#
# COMPACT_ATOMS: atom_id res chain seq x y z
N MET A 1 -36.11 43.10 41.55
CA MET A 1 -36.10 44.55 41.84
C MET A 1 -34.64 44.98 42.01
N PRO A 2 -34.18 46.06 41.33
CA PRO A 2 -33.07 46.92 41.80
C PRO A 2 -33.59 47.82 42.97
N PRO A 3 -32.88 48.83 43.55
CA PRO A 3 -31.61 49.51 43.19
C PRO A 3 -30.63 49.62 44.41
N SER A 4 -29.58 50.46 44.51
CA SER A 4 -28.46 50.88 43.64
C SER A 4 -27.38 51.62 44.50
N LEU A 5 -26.38 52.26 43.86
CA LEU A 5 -25.51 53.37 44.35
C LEU A 5 -24.29 53.07 45.25
N GLU A 6 -23.13 53.48 44.70
CA GLU A 6 -22.04 54.29 45.27
C GLU A 6 -21.67 54.22 46.78
N LEU A 7 -20.38 54.00 47.06
CA LEU A 7 -19.49 55.10 47.50
C LEU A 7 -17.99 54.76 47.35
N SER A 8 -17.16 55.81 47.32
CA SER A 8 -15.75 55.82 47.76
C SER A 8 -15.62 56.99 48.74
N PRO A 9 -14.71 56.98 49.75
CA PRO A 9 -13.41 57.63 49.49
C PRO A 9 -12.22 57.23 50.42
N SER A 10 -11.04 57.78 50.11
CA SER A 10 -10.02 58.26 51.08
C SER A 10 -9.15 57.20 51.84
N VAL A 11 -7.97 57.48 52.43
CA VAL A 11 -6.93 58.55 52.31
C VAL A 11 -5.66 58.09 53.08
N ASN A 12 -4.52 58.80 52.93
CA ASN A 12 -3.21 58.63 53.60
C ASN A 12 -2.32 57.46 53.12
N GLY A 13 -0.98 57.59 53.11
CA GLY A 13 -0.18 58.78 53.46
C GLY A 13 1.33 58.66 53.15
N SER A 14 2.02 59.80 53.16
CA SER A 14 3.47 60.03 52.95
C SER A 14 4.40 59.19 53.87
N SER A 15 5.71 59.03 53.63
CA SER A 15 6.66 59.97 52.99
C SER A 15 7.98 59.29 52.53
N GLY A 16 8.81 60.01 51.77
CA GLY A 16 10.20 59.60 51.46
C GLY A 16 10.73 60.09 50.10
N ARG A 17 11.35 61.27 50.05
CA ARG A 17 12.12 61.77 48.89
C ARG A 17 13.60 61.92 49.27
N HIS A 18 14.51 61.68 48.32
CA HIS A 18 15.54 62.62 47.83
C HIS A 18 16.22 61.97 46.59
N LEU A 19 16.21 62.61 45.42
CA LEU A 19 17.34 63.33 44.74
C LEU A 19 18.53 62.40 44.35
N LEU A 20 19.13 62.45 43.14
CA LEU A 20 18.98 63.36 41.98
C LEU A 20 19.56 62.74 40.67
N SER A 21 19.55 63.51 39.55
CA SER A 21 20.31 63.32 38.28
C SER A 21 19.70 62.53 37.11
N SER A 22 18.70 63.15 36.46
CA SER A 22 18.60 63.38 34.99
C SER A 22 19.26 62.47 33.94
N GLY A 23 18.48 62.05 32.92
CA GLY A 23 18.98 61.67 31.59
C GLY A 23 17.91 61.05 30.67
N LEU A 24 17.47 61.76 29.61
CA LEU A 24 16.60 61.18 28.56
C LEU A 24 17.46 60.54 27.45
N ALA A 25 17.10 59.32 27.04
CA ALA A 25 17.56 58.71 25.79
C ALA A 25 16.48 57.76 25.24
N SER A 26 16.39 57.64 23.91
CA SER A 26 15.37 56.86 23.19
C SER A 26 15.82 55.40 22.93
N PRO A 27 14.87 54.44 22.86
CA PRO A 27 15.19 53.04 22.56
C PRO A 27 15.29 52.79 21.05
N GLN A 28 16.51 52.81 20.51
CA GLN A 28 16.89 52.26 19.20
C GLN A 28 18.20 51.47 19.32
N SER A 29 18.56 50.71 18.27
CA SER A 29 19.74 49.84 18.19
C SER A 29 19.72 48.58 19.09
N MET A 30 19.09 47.51 18.60
CA MET A 30 19.46 46.10 18.90
C MET A 30 19.02 45.09 17.81
N SER A 31 18.30 45.50 16.75
CA SER A 31 17.85 44.61 15.66
C SER A 31 18.79 44.53 14.45
N ASP A 32 19.45 45.64 14.13
CA ASP A 32 19.83 45.90 12.73
C ASP A 32 21.07 45.11 12.28
N GLY A 33 22.07 44.96 13.17
CA GLY A 33 23.29 44.20 12.88
C GLY A 33 23.05 42.71 12.55
N SER A 34 21.91 42.12 12.95
CA SER A 34 21.55 40.75 12.54
C SER A 34 20.83 40.69 11.18
N VAL A 35 20.30 41.81 10.69
CA VAL A 35 19.76 41.95 9.33
C VAL A 35 20.89 42.31 8.37
N GLU A 36 21.75 43.27 8.72
CA GLU A 36 22.91 43.66 7.91
C GLU A 36 23.88 42.50 7.68
N LEU A 37 24.19 41.70 8.70
CA LEU A 37 25.03 40.50 8.54
C LEU A 37 24.38 39.44 7.62
N GLN A 38 23.05 39.36 7.59
CA GLN A 38 22.30 38.46 6.70
C GLN A 38 22.32 39.00 5.26
N GLN A 39 22.11 40.32 5.09
CA GLN A 39 22.16 41.03 3.82
C GLN A 39 23.56 40.94 3.18
N ALA A 40 24.62 41.14 3.98
CA ALA A 40 26.01 41.06 3.57
C ALA A 40 26.35 39.65 3.03
N ARG A 41 25.97 38.58 3.75
CA ARG A 41 26.18 37.19 3.28
C ARG A 41 25.38 36.86 2.01
N VAL A 42 24.21 37.48 1.81
CA VAL A 42 23.44 37.34 0.57
C VAL A 42 24.10 38.09 -0.60
N ALA A 43 24.64 39.28 -0.36
CA ALA A 43 25.39 40.03 -1.37
C ALA A 43 26.73 39.36 -1.74
N GLU A 44 27.48 38.89 -0.75
CA GLU A 44 28.71 38.10 -0.92
C GLU A 44 28.43 36.81 -1.70
N GLY A 45 27.39 36.06 -1.32
CA GLY A 45 26.93 34.87 -2.05
C GLY A 45 26.46 35.16 -3.48
N ALA A 46 25.89 36.34 -3.74
CA ALA A 46 25.51 36.75 -5.09
C ALA A 46 26.71 37.11 -5.97
N ALA A 47 27.70 37.85 -5.42
CA ALA A 47 28.92 38.22 -6.14
C ALA A 47 29.75 36.98 -6.53
N VAL A 48 29.94 36.03 -5.60
CA VAL A 48 30.65 34.78 -5.90
C VAL A 48 29.86 33.90 -6.88
N ALA A 49 28.52 33.92 -6.85
CA ALA A 49 27.72 33.22 -7.85
C ALA A 49 27.89 33.83 -9.26
N GLU A 50 27.99 35.16 -9.38
CA GLU A 50 28.22 35.85 -10.66
C GLU A 50 29.63 35.58 -11.22
N GLU A 51 30.65 35.56 -10.35
CA GLU A 51 32.02 35.16 -10.71
C GLU A 51 32.09 33.69 -11.18
N VAL A 52 31.41 32.77 -10.48
CA VAL A 52 31.33 31.35 -10.88
C VAL A 52 30.57 31.17 -12.20
N MET A 53 29.52 31.94 -12.47
CA MET A 53 28.83 31.93 -13.76
C MET A 53 29.76 32.40 -14.89
N ALA A 54 30.51 33.48 -14.69
CA ALA A 54 31.51 33.95 -15.66
C ALA A 54 32.66 32.94 -15.87
N ALA A 55 33.08 32.22 -14.83
CA ALA A 55 34.06 31.14 -14.94
C ALA A 55 33.54 29.92 -15.72
N LEU A 56 32.24 29.61 -15.60
CA LEU A 56 31.58 28.53 -16.36
C LEU A 56 31.41 28.90 -17.84
N GLU A 57 31.07 30.14 -18.16
CA GLU A 57 31.00 30.61 -19.56
C GLU A 57 32.37 30.62 -20.24
N ARG A 58 33.44 31.06 -19.54
CA ARG A 58 34.84 30.94 -20.02
C ARG A 58 35.26 29.50 -20.33
N ASN A 59 34.68 28.52 -19.64
CA ASN A 59 34.91 27.09 -19.85
C ASN A 59 33.93 26.44 -20.85
N GLY A 60 33.24 27.24 -21.67
CA GLY A 60 32.40 26.76 -22.77
C GLY A 60 31.05 26.19 -22.36
N VAL A 61 30.55 26.54 -21.16
CA VAL A 61 29.18 26.22 -20.72
C VAL A 61 28.28 27.43 -20.99
N SER A 62 27.62 27.46 -22.15
CA SER A 62 26.71 28.56 -22.49
C SER A 62 25.34 28.41 -21.80
N PHE A 63 24.94 29.42 -21.03
CA PHE A 63 23.61 29.45 -20.40
C PHE A 63 22.49 29.90 -21.34
N VAL A 64 22.83 30.46 -22.51
CA VAL A 64 21.91 30.69 -23.64
C VAL A 64 21.85 29.44 -24.51
N GLY A 65 20.63 28.95 -24.79
CA GLY A 65 20.41 27.62 -25.38
C GLY A 65 20.47 27.56 -26.90
N GLY A 66 20.78 26.37 -27.44
CA GLY A 66 20.75 26.11 -28.88
C GLY A 66 20.62 24.64 -29.27
N GLY A 67 19.70 24.36 -30.22
CA GLY A 67 19.80 23.25 -31.20
C GLY A 67 19.48 21.81 -30.75
N LEU A 68 18.58 21.14 -31.50
CA LEU A 68 18.56 19.67 -31.57
C LEU A 68 19.61 19.19 -32.59
N ALA A 69 20.37 18.13 -32.28
CA ALA A 69 20.86 17.20 -33.32
C ALA A 69 21.35 15.83 -32.78
N LYS A 70 20.64 14.76 -33.18
CA LYS A 70 21.09 13.37 -33.48
C LYS A 70 21.94 12.57 -32.45
N ALA A 71 21.94 11.26 -32.65
CA ALA A 71 22.58 10.27 -31.79
C ALA A 71 23.53 9.34 -32.56
N LYS A 72 24.44 8.67 -31.85
CA LYS A 72 24.91 7.32 -32.20
C LYS A 72 25.21 6.51 -30.93
N LYS A 73 25.76 5.30 -31.06
CA LYS A 73 25.44 4.13 -30.24
C LYS A 73 26.72 3.36 -29.79
N ASP A 74 26.52 2.38 -28.91
CA ASP A 74 27.43 1.28 -28.53
C ASP A 74 28.57 1.65 -27.53
N GLY A 75 28.94 0.79 -26.55
CA GLY A 75 28.30 -0.45 -26.09
C GLY A 75 29.05 -1.19 -24.94
N SER A 76 28.36 -2.17 -24.30
CA SER A 76 28.90 -3.27 -23.44
C SER A 76 29.50 -2.99 -22.03
N GLY A 77 29.51 -4.03 -21.15
CA GLY A 77 30.26 -4.11 -19.87
C GLY A 77 29.56 -3.55 -18.61
N LYS A 78 28.71 -4.28 -17.83
CA LYS A 78 28.95 -5.35 -16.81
C LYS A 78 29.76 -4.98 -15.54
N GLN A 79 29.24 -5.49 -14.41
CA GLN A 79 29.88 -5.84 -13.11
C GLN A 79 29.85 -4.82 -11.93
N LEU A 80 29.81 -5.19 -10.63
CA LEU A 80 28.93 -6.13 -9.85
C LEU A 80 29.18 -5.96 -8.30
N MET A 81 28.11 -5.78 -7.49
CA MET A 81 27.98 -6.09 -6.03
C MET A 81 28.95 -5.54 -4.93
N GLY A 82 28.45 -5.56 -3.68
CA GLY A 82 29.15 -5.29 -2.40
C GLY A 82 28.31 -4.36 -1.49
N ARG A 83 27.39 -4.81 -0.60
CA ARG A 83 27.51 -5.54 0.69
C ARG A 83 28.39 -4.83 1.75
N ALA A 84 28.03 -4.77 3.05
CA ALA A 84 26.73 -4.93 3.74
C ALA A 84 26.82 -4.55 5.25
N ALA A 85 25.73 -4.01 5.82
CA ALA A 85 25.38 -4.07 7.26
C ALA A 85 26.33 -3.35 8.27
N LEU A 86 26.13 -3.32 9.61
CA LEU A 86 25.17 -4.02 10.50
C LEU A 86 24.86 -3.22 11.79
N LEU A 87 23.61 -3.25 12.26
CA LEU A 87 23.08 -3.15 13.67
C LEU A 87 23.71 -2.21 14.74
N GLN A 88 22.91 -1.31 15.33
CA GLN A 88 22.39 -1.42 16.73
C GLN A 88 21.49 -0.22 17.16
N LEU A 89 20.70 -0.42 18.23
CA LEU A 89 19.80 0.51 18.96
C LEU A 89 19.74 0.02 20.45
N PRO A 90 19.27 0.78 21.48
CA PRO A 90 18.29 1.87 21.40
C PRO A 90 18.51 3.10 22.34
N ALA A 91 17.49 3.97 22.38
CA ALA A 91 17.02 4.75 23.54
C ALA A 91 17.78 6.01 24.04
N THR A 92 17.65 7.12 23.30
CA THR A 92 17.01 8.36 23.83
C THR A 92 16.28 9.07 22.68
N VAL A 93 15.23 9.84 22.99
CA VAL A 93 14.43 10.50 21.93
C VAL A 93 15.12 11.79 21.46
N ARG A 94 15.91 11.68 20.40
CA ARG A 94 16.23 12.79 19.50
C ARG A 94 15.48 12.60 18.18
N ILE A 95 15.06 13.71 17.57
CA ILE A 95 14.49 13.72 16.23
C ILE A 95 15.65 13.74 15.24
N ASP A 96 16.21 12.57 14.95
CA ASP A 96 17.26 12.42 13.96
C ASP A 96 16.69 12.62 12.55
N ILE A 97 16.81 13.85 12.06
CA ILE A 97 16.67 14.18 10.64
C ILE A 97 17.78 13.39 9.90
N PRO A 98 17.44 12.56 8.89
CA PRO A 98 18.43 11.70 8.24
C PRO A 98 19.56 12.53 7.60
N PRO A 99 20.79 11.97 7.46
CA PRO A 99 22.00 12.75 7.15
C PRO A 99 21.96 13.58 5.85
N THR A 100 21.01 13.29 4.97
CA THR A 100 20.77 13.95 3.68
C THR A 100 19.88 15.20 3.83
N SER A 101 20.27 16.20 4.63
CA SER A 101 19.63 17.51 4.50
C SER A 101 20.07 18.14 3.17
N PRO A 102 19.16 18.69 2.34
CA PRO A 102 19.53 19.24 1.04
C PRO A 102 20.52 20.40 1.17
N GLY A 103 20.46 21.17 2.27
CA GLY A 103 21.45 22.20 2.59
C GLY A 103 22.85 21.64 2.84
N ARG A 104 23.01 20.55 3.61
CA ARG A 104 24.34 19.96 3.87
C ARG A 104 24.88 19.23 2.64
N ALA A 105 24.00 18.65 1.80
CA ALA A 105 24.38 18.11 0.50
C ALA A 105 24.85 19.21 -0.46
N ALA A 106 24.12 20.33 -0.56
CA ALA A 106 24.51 21.49 -1.36
C ALA A 106 25.81 22.11 -0.87
N LEU A 107 26.01 22.26 0.45
CA LEU A 107 27.25 22.75 1.04
C LEU A 107 28.44 21.86 0.69
N LYS A 108 28.29 20.53 0.74
CA LYS A 108 29.37 19.60 0.38
C LYS A 108 29.65 19.57 -1.13
N VAL A 109 28.63 19.78 -1.96
CA VAL A 109 28.80 19.97 -3.41
C VAL A 109 29.51 21.30 -3.71
N TRP A 110 29.21 22.36 -2.94
CA TRP A 110 29.91 23.65 -3.01
C TRP A 110 31.38 23.52 -2.58
N GLU A 111 31.68 22.82 -1.48
CA GLU A 111 33.05 22.50 -1.06
C GLU A 111 33.83 21.70 -2.11
N GLU A 112 33.24 20.66 -2.72
CA GLU A 112 33.88 19.95 -3.86
C GLU A 112 34.10 20.91 -5.05
N LEU A 113 33.10 21.71 -5.43
CA LEU A 113 33.17 22.61 -6.58
C LEU A 113 34.25 23.68 -6.41
N VAL A 114 34.31 24.33 -5.24
CA VAL A 114 35.32 25.35 -4.91
C VAL A 114 36.72 24.73 -4.85
N ASN A 115 36.89 23.55 -4.25
CA ASN A 115 38.20 22.87 -4.20
C ASN A 115 38.67 22.36 -5.58
N VAL A 116 37.74 22.13 -6.52
CA VAL A 116 38.06 21.75 -7.90
C VAL A 116 38.39 22.98 -8.75
N LEU A 117 37.62 24.06 -8.64
CA LEU A 117 37.90 25.35 -9.31
C LEU A 117 39.24 25.96 -8.86
N ARG A 118 39.70 25.66 -7.65
CA ARG A 118 41.00 26.13 -7.11
C ARG A 118 42.21 25.33 -7.63
N LYS A 119 42.03 24.39 -8.56
CA LYS A 119 43.06 23.42 -8.94
C LYS A 119 43.25 23.30 -10.45
N ASP A 120 43.43 24.45 -11.10
CA ASP A 120 43.79 24.54 -12.51
C ASP A 120 45.07 23.74 -12.82
N GLY A 121 44.94 22.82 -13.78
CA GLY A 121 46.01 21.94 -14.25
C GLY A 121 45.59 21.33 -15.59
N ALA A 122 46.36 21.62 -16.64
CA ALA A 122 45.94 21.39 -18.03
C ALA A 122 46.08 19.92 -18.48
N ASP A 123 45.15 19.06 -18.07
CA ASP A 123 45.03 17.68 -18.55
C ASP A 123 43.61 17.42 -19.14
N PRO A 124 43.49 17.05 -20.44
CA PRO A 124 42.19 16.78 -21.06
C PRO A 124 41.46 15.55 -20.47
N ALA A 125 42.18 14.59 -19.88
CA ALA A 125 41.55 13.47 -19.15
C ALA A 125 40.91 13.97 -17.84
N ALA A 126 41.59 14.87 -17.12
CA ALA A 126 41.01 15.55 -15.96
C ALA A 126 39.79 16.39 -16.35
N ALA A 127 39.83 17.11 -17.48
CA ALA A 127 38.69 17.89 -17.98
C ALA A 127 37.44 17.03 -18.29
N PHE A 128 37.60 15.80 -18.80
CA PHE A 128 36.48 14.88 -19.02
C PHE A 128 35.88 14.34 -17.71
N VAL A 129 36.73 14.02 -16.73
CA VAL A 129 36.29 13.63 -15.37
C VAL A 129 35.60 14.80 -14.66
N HIS A 130 36.15 16.02 -14.80
CA HIS A 130 35.57 17.26 -14.32
C HIS A 130 34.16 17.49 -14.89
N ARG A 131 33.99 17.35 -16.21
CA ARG A 131 32.67 17.49 -16.86
C ARG A 131 31.64 16.49 -16.34
N LYS A 132 32.04 15.24 -16.09
CA LYS A 132 31.16 14.23 -15.45
C LYS A 132 30.84 14.55 -13.99
N LYS A 133 31.81 15.02 -13.20
CA LYS A 133 31.58 15.50 -11.82
C LYS A 133 30.61 16.68 -11.80
N LEU A 134 30.79 17.66 -12.69
CA LEU A 134 29.95 18.85 -12.79
C LEU A 134 28.51 18.49 -13.17
N GLN A 135 28.31 17.60 -14.15
CA GLN A 135 26.98 17.06 -14.50
C GLN A 135 26.32 16.28 -13.35
N HIS A 136 27.11 15.60 -12.51
CA HIS A 136 26.61 14.93 -11.32
C HIS A 136 26.20 15.93 -10.23
N ALA A 137 26.99 16.99 -10.01
CA ALA A 137 26.68 18.09 -9.10
C ALA A 137 25.41 18.84 -9.54
N GLU A 138 25.32 19.24 -10.81
CA GLU A 138 24.13 19.87 -11.42
C GLU A 138 22.88 19.02 -11.19
N LYS A 139 22.96 17.72 -11.49
CA LYS A 139 21.85 16.78 -11.25
C LYS A 139 21.47 16.73 -9.76
N ASN A 140 22.43 16.62 -8.86
CA ASN A 140 22.16 16.52 -7.42
C ASN A 140 21.52 17.81 -6.87
N ILE A 141 21.97 18.98 -7.32
CA ILE A 141 21.35 20.27 -6.99
C ILE A 141 19.91 20.30 -7.54
N ARG A 142 19.71 19.97 -8.82
CA ARG A 142 18.38 19.94 -9.45
C ARG A 142 17.43 19.00 -8.71
N ASP A 143 17.86 17.79 -8.38
CA ASP A 143 17.06 16.81 -7.64
C ASP A 143 16.76 17.28 -6.20
N ALA A 144 17.65 18.06 -5.56
CA ALA A 144 17.41 18.72 -4.28
C ALA A 144 16.38 19.87 -4.37
N PHE A 145 16.44 20.71 -5.41
CA PHE A 145 15.41 21.73 -5.69
C PHE A 145 14.03 21.07 -5.91
N LEU A 146 13.97 19.96 -6.65
CA LEU A 146 12.75 19.17 -6.84
C LEU A 146 12.22 18.59 -5.52
N ALA A 147 13.09 18.15 -4.61
CA ALA A 147 12.69 17.66 -3.29
C ALA A 147 12.15 18.80 -2.39
N LEU A 148 12.82 19.95 -2.38
CA LEU A 148 12.41 21.14 -1.62
C LEU A 148 11.04 21.65 -2.08
N TYR A 149 10.82 21.80 -3.39
CA TYR A 149 9.55 22.26 -3.94
C TYR A 149 8.39 21.32 -3.59
N ARG A 150 8.61 20.00 -3.65
CA ARG A 150 7.62 18.99 -3.23
C ARG A 150 7.32 19.10 -1.73
N GLY A 151 8.32 19.34 -0.89
CA GLY A 151 8.15 19.57 0.54
C GLY A 151 7.27 20.80 0.83
N LEU A 152 7.55 21.92 0.16
CA LEU A 152 6.75 23.14 0.26
C LEU A 152 5.31 22.93 -0.25
N GLU A 153 5.11 22.22 -1.36
CA GLU A 153 3.78 21.91 -1.88
C GLU A 153 2.99 20.98 -0.94
N LEU A 154 3.65 20.02 -0.28
CA LEU A 154 3.05 19.18 0.77
C LEU A 154 2.67 20.00 2.01
N LEU A 155 3.51 20.94 2.45
CA LEU A 155 3.24 21.82 3.59
C LEU A 155 2.07 22.79 3.30
N LYS A 156 2.01 23.33 2.07
CA LYS A 156 0.88 24.13 1.55
C LYS A 156 -0.43 23.32 1.54
N LYS A 157 -0.37 22.04 1.14
CA LYS A 157 -1.52 21.10 1.20
C LYS A 157 -1.92 20.80 2.65
N PHE A 158 -0.96 20.55 3.53
CA PHE A 158 -1.19 20.30 4.96
C PHE A 158 -1.91 21.48 5.64
N SER A 159 -1.42 22.70 5.46
CA SER A 159 -2.06 23.92 5.99
C SER A 159 -3.51 24.03 5.48
N SER A 160 -3.70 24.01 4.16
CA SER A 160 -5.03 24.17 3.55
C SER A 160 -6.03 23.08 3.98
N LEU A 161 -5.58 21.83 4.14
CA LEU A 161 -6.41 20.73 4.63
C LEU A 161 -6.77 20.88 6.11
N ASN A 162 -5.82 21.26 6.97
CA ASN A 162 -6.09 21.44 8.40
C ASN A 162 -6.99 22.65 8.67
N VAL A 163 -6.79 23.79 8.00
CA VAL A 163 -7.70 24.95 8.10
C VAL A 163 -9.14 24.55 7.70
N LYS A 164 -9.29 23.74 6.64
CA LYS A 164 -10.60 23.17 6.23
C LYS A 164 -11.15 22.16 7.24
N ALA A 165 -10.30 21.37 7.89
CA ALA A 165 -10.70 20.42 8.93
C ALA A 165 -11.20 21.15 10.20
N PHE A 166 -10.43 22.12 10.71
CA PHE A 166 -10.84 22.99 11.81
C PHE A 166 -12.15 23.71 11.49
N THR A 167 -12.27 24.33 10.32
CA THR A 167 -13.51 24.99 9.88
C THR A 167 -14.71 24.02 9.88
N LYS A 168 -14.52 22.76 9.48
CA LYS A 168 -15.59 21.75 9.45
C LYS A 168 -15.95 21.22 10.84
N ILE A 169 -14.97 20.92 11.70
CA ILE A 169 -15.26 20.41 13.05
C ILE A 169 -15.88 21.50 13.93
N LEU A 170 -15.44 22.76 13.80
CA LEU A 170 -16.03 23.91 14.48
C LEU A 170 -17.49 24.14 14.03
N LYS A 171 -17.77 24.13 12.72
CA LYS A 171 -19.17 24.18 12.22
C LYS A 171 -20.03 23.00 12.67
N LYS A 172 -19.45 21.81 12.85
CA LYS A 172 -20.15 20.64 13.42
C LYS A 172 -20.38 20.80 14.91
N PHE A 173 -19.44 21.39 15.66
CA PHE A 173 -19.55 21.64 17.10
C PHE A 173 -20.63 22.67 17.41
N VAL A 174 -20.71 23.79 16.67
CA VAL A 174 -21.83 24.76 16.76
C VAL A 174 -23.17 24.06 16.60
N LYS A 175 -23.31 23.23 15.54
CA LYS A 175 -24.55 22.50 15.25
C LYS A 175 -24.94 21.42 16.28
N VAL A 176 -24.12 21.16 17.29
CA VAL A 176 -24.37 20.14 18.34
C VAL A 176 -24.39 20.73 19.76
N SER A 177 -23.69 21.84 19.99
CA SER A 177 -23.55 22.48 21.31
C SER A 177 -24.24 23.83 21.42
N GLU A 178 -24.58 24.46 20.28
CA GLU A 178 -25.10 25.84 20.16
C GLU A 178 -24.14 26.93 20.71
N GLN A 179 -22.93 26.55 21.16
CA GLN A 179 -21.90 27.43 21.73
C GLN A 179 -21.12 28.20 20.65
N GLN A 180 -21.80 29.12 19.97
CA GLN A 180 -21.21 29.96 18.92
C GLN A 180 -20.01 30.78 19.42
N GLN A 181 -20.12 31.50 20.54
CA GLN A 181 -19.04 32.35 21.07
C GLN A 181 -17.75 31.58 21.41
N ALA A 182 -17.86 30.37 21.97
CA ALA A 182 -16.69 29.53 22.26
C ALA A 182 -16.02 29.04 20.97
N THR A 183 -16.83 28.71 19.96
CA THR A 183 -16.37 28.34 18.62
C THR A 183 -15.62 29.50 17.95
N ASP A 184 -16.13 30.73 18.05
CA ASP A 184 -15.50 31.89 17.41
C ASP A 184 -14.15 32.23 18.03
N LYS A 185 -14.02 32.19 19.36
CA LYS A 185 -12.72 32.34 20.06
C LYS A 185 -11.71 31.27 19.60
N PHE A 186 -12.14 30.03 19.39
CA PHE A 186 -11.27 28.97 18.88
C PHE A 186 -10.94 29.16 17.39
N SER A 187 -11.91 29.58 16.58
CA SER A 187 -11.75 29.92 15.15
C SER A 187 -10.74 31.05 14.95
N GLU A 188 -10.81 32.10 15.77
CA GLU A 188 -9.86 33.20 15.81
C GLU A 188 -8.44 32.73 16.20
N LYS A 189 -8.32 31.88 17.23
CA LYS A 189 -7.04 31.28 17.65
C LYS A 189 -6.43 30.39 16.54
N VAL A 190 -7.25 29.64 15.80
CA VAL A 190 -6.79 28.87 14.62
C VAL A 190 -6.33 29.80 13.50
N LYS A 191 -7.09 30.85 13.15
CA LYS A 191 -6.72 31.83 12.11
C LYS A 191 -5.40 32.55 12.42
N ARG A 192 -5.17 32.94 13.68
CA ARG A 192 -3.93 33.59 14.11
C ARG A 192 -2.71 32.64 14.12
N SER A 193 -2.93 31.34 14.26
CA SER A 193 -1.84 30.37 14.44
C SER A 193 -0.89 30.29 13.22
N PRO A 194 0.44 30.14 13.40
CA PRO A 194 1.40 30.26 12.30
C PRO A 194 1.17 29.33 11.11
N PHE A 195 0.58 28.14 11.30
CA PHE A 195 0.29 27.24 10.18
C PHE A 195 -0.85 27.74 9.27
N SER A 196 -1.66 28.69 9.75
CA SER A 196 -2.78 29.29 9.01
C SER A 196 -2.51 30.74 8.57
N SER A 197 -1.58 31.45 9.22
CA SER A 197 -1.29 32.87 8.98
C SER A 197 0.03 33.15 8.26
N SER A 198 0.93 32.16 8.13
CA SER A 198 2.26 32.37 7.55
C SER A 198 2.31 32.08 6.04
N ASP A 199 2.32 33.13 5.22
CA ASP A 199 2.55 33.06 3.77
C ASP A 199 3.99 32.69 3.38
N LYS A 200 4.91 32.54 4.34
CA LYS A 200 6.31 32.13 4.11
C LYS A 200 6.47 30.84 3.29
N VAL A 201 5.50 29.92 3.37
CA VAL A 201 5.49 28.67 2.56
C VAL A 201 5.09 28.93 1.10
N LEU A 202 4.34 30.02 0.83
CA LEU A 202 4.05 30.49 -0.52
C LEU A 202 5.27 31.20 -1.11
N GLN A 203 5.82 32.17 -0.37
CA GLN A 203 7.01 32.94 -0.76
C GLN A 203 8.19 32.02 -1.11
N LEU A 204 8.56 31.08 -0.22
CA LEU A 204 9.61 30.09 -0.48
C LEU A 204 9.31 29.17 -1.69
N ALA A 205 8.03 28.88 -1.98
CA ALA A 205 7.69 28.07 -3.16
C ALA A 205 7.84 28.87 -4.46
N ASP A 206 7.47 30.15 -4.45
CA ASP A 206 7.57 31.04 -5.60
C ASP A 206 9.02 31.50 -5.85
N GLU A 207 9.84 31.66 -4.79
CA GLU A 207 11.30 31.81 -4.86
C GLU A 207 11.98 30.59 -5.49
N VAL A 208 11.66 29.37 -5.02
CA VAL A 208 12.19 28.12 -5.59
C VAL A 208 11.73 27.92 -7.04
N GLU A 209 10.52 28.36 -7.40
CA GLU A 209 10.06 28.41 -8.79
C GLU A 209 10.91 29.39 -9.61
N CYS A 210 11.13 30.61 -9.12
CA CYS A 210 11.94 31.65 -9.78
C CYS A 210 13.40 31.25 -10.01
N ILE A 211 14.07 30.70 -8.99
CA ILE A 211 15.46 30.24 -9.09
C ILE A 211 15.56 29.09 -10.10
N PHE A 212 14.61 28.15 -10.11
CA PHE A 212 14.61 27.03 -11.05
C PHE A 212 14.32 27.47 -12.49
N LEU A 213 13.42 28.45 -12.69
CA LEU A 213 13.14 29.08 -13.99
C LEU A 213 14.43 29.62 -14.63
N ARG A 214 15.17 30.43 -13.86
CA ARG A 214 16.38 31.12 -14.33
C ARG A 214 17.54 30.17 -14.62
N HIS A 215 17.80 29.20 -13.73
CA HIS A 215 19.03 28.39 -13.79
C HIS A 215 18.87 27.01 -14.46
N PHE A 216 17.67 26.42 -14.48
CA PHE A 216 17.45 25.04 -14.99
C PHE A 216 16.45 24.95 -16.17
N ALA A 217 15.79 26.05 -16.54
CA ALA A 217 14.75 26.03 -17.58
C ALA A 217 14.87 27.14 -18.64
N GLY A 218 15.92 27.97 -18.60
CA GLY A 218 16.13 29.05 -19.59
C GLY A 218 14.94 30.02 -19.68
N ASN A 219 14.33 30.35 -18.53
CA ASN A 219 13.09 31.12 -18.40
C ASN A 219 11.80 30.49 -19.00
N ASP A 220 11.81 29.29 -19.58
CA ASP A 220 10.55 28.63 -20.00
C ASP A 220 9.78 28.07 -18.79
N ARG A 221 8.68 28.75 -18.44
CA ARG A 221 7.81 28.35 -17.33
C ARG A 221 7.06 27.03 -17.54
N LYS A 222 6.79 26.62 -18.79
CA LYS A 222 6.22 25.29 -19.09
C LYS A 222 7.24 24.20 -18.82
N VAL A 223 8.51 24.43 -19.17
CA VAL A 223 9.62 23.50 -18.88
C VAL A 223 9.87 23.40 -17.38
N ALA A 224 10.02 24.52 -16.67
CA ALA A 224 10.21 24.54 -15.21
C ALA A 224 9.06 23.84 -14.48
N MET A 225 7.81 24.13 -14.83
CA MET A 225 6.64 23.47 -14.23
C MET A 225 6.55 21.98 -14.53
N LYS A 226 6.97 21.53 -15.72
CA LYS A 226 7.03 20.10 -16.05
C LYS A 226 8.04 19.33 -15.19
N TYR A 227 9.12 19.97 -14.75
CA TYR A 227 10.10 19.40 -13.82
C TYR A 227 9.64 19.50 -12.35
N LEU A 228 9.32 20.70 -11.87
CA LEU A 228 8.95 20.98 -10.47
C LEU A 228 7.64 20.31 -10.05
N LYS A 229 6.62 20.38 -10.91
CA LYS A 229 5.35 19.65 -10.79
C LYS A 229 5.29 18.57 -11.87
N PRO A 230 5.99 17.43 -11.70
CA PRO A 230 5.87 16.32 -12.63
C PRO A 230 4.41 15.86 -12.61
N GLN A 231 3.66 16.18 -13.67
CA GLN A 231 2.28 15.75 -13.80
C GLN A 231 2.25 14.23 -13.67
N GLN A 232 1.33 13.70 -12.84
CA GLN A 232 1.12 12.25 -12.78
C GLN A 232 0.92 11.74 -14.22
N PRO A 233 1.61 10.66 -14.63
CA PRO A 233 1.67 10.24 -16.02
C PRO A 233 0.26 10.12 -16.58
N ARG A 234 -0.04 10.93 -17.61
CA ARG A 234 -1.38 11.23 -18.11
C ARG A 234 -2.16 9.92 -18.31
N ASN A 235 -3.10 9.65 -17.40
CA ASN A 235 -3.76 8.35 -17.17
C ASN A 235 -3.89 7.53 -18.46
N THR A 236 -2.95 6.62 -18.71
CA THR A 236 -2.78 6.08 -20.05
C THR A 236 -3.92 5.13 -20.37
N HIS A 237 -4.78 5.53 -21.32
CA HIS A 237 -5.97 4.76 -21.72
C HIS A 237 -5.59 3.35 -22.22
N MET A 238 -4.34 3.17 -22.67
CA MET A 238 -3.68 1.88 -22.91
C MET A 238 -3.94 0.83 -21.82
N ILE A 239 -3.89 1.17 -20.52
CA ILE A 239 -4.13 0.17 -19.46
C ILE A 239 -5.59 -0.29 -19.49
N THR A 240 -6.55 0.63 -19.65
CA THR A 240 -7.98 0.29 -19.78
C THR A 240 -8.26 -0.48 -21.08
N PHE A 241 -7.59 -0.13 -22.19
CA PHE A 241 -7.66 -0.87 -23.44
C PHE A 241 -7.11 -2.30 -23.29
N LEU A 242 -5.96 -2.48 -22.65
CA LEU A 242 -5.38 -3.80 -22.39
C LEU A 242 -6.27 -4.66 -21.48
N VAL A 243 -6.90 -4.07 -20.45
CA VAL A 243 -7.92 -4.77 -19.64
C VAL A 243 -9.07 -5.26 -20.52
N GLY A 244 -9.60 -4.40 -21.40
CA GLY A 244 -10.65 -4.78 -22.34
C GLY A 244 -10.22 -5.88 -23.31
N LEU A 245 -9.02 -5.76 -23.89
CA LEU A 245 -8.43 -6.74 -24.81
C LEU A 245 -8.26 -8.11 -24.13
N PHE A 246 -7.55 -8.19 -23.00
CA PHE A 246 -7.34 -9.45 -22.29
C PHE A 246 -8.65 -10.07 -21.80
N THR A 247 -9.63 -9.26 -21.39
CA THR A 247 -10.96 -9.77 -21.00
C THR A 247 -11.73 -10.32 -22.20
N GLY A 248 -11.71 -9.63 -23.34
CA GLY A 248 -12.32 -10.11 -24.59
C GLY A 248 -11.68 -11.41 -25.09
N THR A 249 -10.35 -11.45 -25.15
CA THR A 249 -9.59 -12.66 -25.53
C THR A 249 -9.85 -13.82 -24.58
N PHE A 250 -9.92 -13.58 -23.26
CA PHE A 250 -10.33 -14.58 -22.28
C PHE A 250 -11.72 -15.16 -22.59
N VAL A 251 -12.73 -14.31 -22.83
CA VAL A 251 -14.10 -14.78 -23.15
C VAL A 251 -14.13 -15.56 -24.46
N SER A 252 -13.47 -15.08 -25.52
CA SER A 252 -13.39 -15.79 -26.81
C SER A 252 -12.69 -17.14 -26.67
N LEU A 253 -11.56 -17.22 -25.96
CA LEU A 253 -10.85 -18.47 -25.71
C LEU A 253 -11.65 -19.43 -24.83
N PHE A 254 -12.47 -18.93 -23.89
CA PHE A 254 -13.32 -19.76 -23.03
C PHE A 254 -14.48 -20.39 -23.82
N ILE A 255 -15.07 -19.63 -24.76
CA ILE A 255 -16.06 -20.17 -25.70
C ILE A 255 -15.42 -21.25 -26.59
N ILE A 256 -14.24 -20.97 -27.16
CA ILE A 256 -13.48 -21.95 -27.97
C ILE A 256 -13.15 -23.20 -27.15
N TYR A 257 -12.66 -23.07 -25.91
CA TYR A 257 -12.41 -24.20 -25.01
C TYR A 257 -13.68 -25.02 -24.76
N SER A 258 -14.80 -24.36 -24.48
CA SER A 258 -16.09 -25.02 -24.20
C SER A 258 -16.59 -25.84 -25.39
N VAL A 259 -16.50 -25.28 -26.60
CA VAL A 259 -16.84 -25.99 -27.85
C VAL A 259 -15.89 -27.16 -28.10
N LEU A 260 -14.56 -26.95 -27.98
CA LEU A 260 -13.57 -28.01 -28.18
C LEU A 260 -13.72 -29.14 -27.15
N ALA A 261 -14.02 -28.84 -25.89
CA ALA A 261 -14.21 -29.83 -24.83
C ALA A 261 -15.52 -30.64 -25.01
N HIS A 262 -16.56 -30.01 -25.55
CA HIS A 262 -17.78 -30.72 -25.94
C HIS A 262 -17.53 -31.64 -27.16
N VAL A 263 -16.88 -31.13 -28.21
CA VAL A 263 -16.59 -31.91 -29.44
C VAL A 263 -15.59 -33.04 -29.18
N ALA A 264 -14.60 -32.84 -28.31
CA ALA A 264 -13.64 -33.87 -27.89
C ALA A 264 -14.23 -34.86 -26.85
N GLY A 265 -15.52 -34.75 -26.50
CA GLY A 265 -16.23 -35.71 -25.66
C GLY A 265 -15.72 -35.82 -24.22
N ILE A 266 -14.94 -34.86 -23.71
CA ILE A 266 -14.24 -34.99 -22.42
C ILE A 266 -15.21 -35.08 -21.23
N PHE A 267 -16.45 -34.59 -21.40
CA PHE A 267 -17.53 -34.69 -20.42
C PHE A 267 -18.42 -35.95 -20.59
N SER A 268 -18.10 -36.84 -21.54
CA SER A 268 -18.74 -38.16 -21.65
C SER A 268 -18.04 -39.18 -20.75
N SER A 269 -18.76 -40.20 -20.30
CA SER A 269 -18.25 -41.19 -19.31
C SER A 269 -17.14 -42.12 -19.80
N THR A 270 -16.69 -41.98 -21.05
CA THR A 270 -15.53 -42.68 -21.63
C THR A 270 -14.24 -41.84 -21.56
N GLY A 271 -14.31 -40.58 -21.11
CA GLY A 271 -13.13 -39.75 -20.85
C GLY A 271 -12.33 -40.25 -19.64
N SER A 272 -11.01 -40.25 -19.74
CA SER A 272 -10.10 -40.62 -18.64
C SER A 272 -10.26 -39.64 -17.46
N PRO A 273 -10.82 -40.04 -16.29
CA PRO A 273 -11.14 -39.11 -15.20
C PRO A 273 -9.89 -38.42 -14.66
N THR A 274 -8.79 -39.17 -14.53
CA THR A 274 -7.48 -38.75 -14.06
C THR A 274 -6.97 -37.45 -14.68
N TYR A 275 -7.20 -37.24 -15.98
CA TYR A 275 -6.82 -36.01 -16.68
C TYR A 275 -7.61 -34.80 -16.16
N MET A 276 -8.94 -34.94 -16.01
CA MET A 276 -9.79 -33.88 -15.48
C MET A 276 -9.39 -33.55 -14.04
N ASP A 277 -9.18 -34.57 -13.20
CA ASP A 277 -8.80 -34.39 -11.80
C ASP A 277 -7.51 -33.57 -11.65
N ILE A 278 -6.44 -33.96 -12.36
CA ILE A 278 -5.14 -33.29 -12.32
C ILE A 278 -5.23 -31.87 -12.91
N VAL A 279 -5.77 -31.75 -14.11
CA VAL A 279 -5.75 -30.50 -14.89
C VAL A 279 -6.67 -29.44 -14.28
N TYR A 280 -7.85 -29.81 -13.78
CA TYR A 280 -8.71 -28.87 -13.09
C TYR A 280 -8.14 -28.41 -11.76
N HIS A 281 -7.42 -29.22 -10.98
CA HIS A 281 -6.79 -28.74 -9.73
C HIS A 281 -5.78 -27.61 -10.01
N VAL A 282 -4.87 -27.79 -10.98
CA VAL A 282 -3.83 -26.79 -11.28
C VAL A 282 -4.43 -25.52 -11.91
N PHE A 283 -5.41 -25.64 -12.82
CA PHE A 283 -6.04 -24.45 -13.40
C PHE A 283 -7.04 -23.75 -12.47
N SER A 284 -7.72 -24.47 -11.57
CA SER A 284 -8.59 -23.87 -10.54
C SER A 284 -7.79 -23.05 -9.54
N MET A 285 -6.59 -23.51 -9.16
CA MET A 285 -5.64 -22.72 -8.37
C MET A 285 -5.38 -21.34 -9.02
N PHE A 286 -5.06 -21.29 -10.31
CA PHE A 286 -4.85 -20.01 -11.00
C PHE A 286 -6.14 -19.18 -11.17
N ALA A 287 -7.28 -19.83 -11.40
CA ALA A 287 -8.57 -19.14 -11.50
C ALA A 287 -8.96 -18.47 -10.18
N LEU A 288 -8.75 -19.14 -9.04
CA LEU A 288 -8.99 -18.59 -7.71
C LEU A 288 -8.03 -17.44 -7.37
N ILE A 289 -6.73 -17.57 -7.69
CA ILE A 289 -5.76 -16.45 -7.59
C ILE A 289 -6.26 -15.25 -8.39
N SER A 290 -6.72 -15.46 -9.62
CA SER A 290 -7.20 -14.38 -10.46
C SER A 290 -8.48 -13.75 -9.94
N LEU A 291 -9.43 -14.55 -9.46
CA LEU A 291 -10.67 -14.09 -8.84
C LEU A 291 -10.39 -13.23 -7.59
N HIS A 292 -9.45 -13.65 -6.74
CA HIS A 292 -8.99 -12.86 -5.61
C HIS A 292 -8.40 -11.51 -6.05
N VAL A 293 -7.54 -11.49 -7.08
CA VAL A 293 -6.97 -10.25 -7.64
C VAL A 293 -8.04 -9.35 -8.28
N PHE A 294 -9.08 -9.93 -8.92
CA PHE A 294 -10.22 -9.19 -9.45
C PHE A 294 -11.05 -8.54 -8.34
N LEU A 295 -11.41 -9.29 -7.29
CA LEU A 295 -12.17 -8.79 -6.14
C LEU A 295 -11.37 -7.72 -5.37
N TYR A 296 -10.05 -7.87 -5.25
CA TYR A 296 -9.18 -6.82 -4.73
C TYR A 296 -9.17 -5.56 -5.63
N GLY A 297 -9.22 -5.73 -6.96
CA GLY A 297 -9.42 -4.63 -7.91
C GLY A 297 -10.75 -3.88 -7.69
N CYS A 298 -11.84 -4.61 -7.43
CA CYS A 298 -13.14 -4.05 -7.06
C CYS A 298 -13.08 -3.29 -5.72
N ASN A 299 -12.39 -3.82 -4.72
CA ASN A 299 -12.15 -3.13 -3.44
C ASN A 299 -11.38 -1.82 -3.63
N LEU A 300 -10.27 -1.83 -4.37
CA LEU A 300 -9.51 -0.63 -4.73
C LEU A 300 -10.37 0.41 -5.48
N PHE A 301 -11.23 -0.02 -6.40
CA PHE A 301 -12.15 0.85 -7.13
C PHE A 301 -13.21 1.47 -6.19
N MET A 302 -13.80 0.67 -5.29
CA MET A 302 -14.81 1.13 -4.34
C MET A 302 -14.22 2.09 -3.29
N TRP A 303 -13.05 1.79 -2.75
CA TRP A 303 -12.32 2.68 -1.84
C TRP A 303 -11.95 4.01 -2.52
N LYS A 304 -11.48 3.97 -3.78
CA LYS A 304 -11.21 5.19 -4.56
C LYS A 304 -12.48 6.03 -4.80
N SER A 305 -13.59 5.38 -5.14
CA SER A 305 -14.88 6.03 -5.42
C SER A 305 -15.50 6.65 -4.16
N THR A 306 -15.34 6.00 -3.01
CA THR A 306 -15.78 6.50 -1.69
C THR A 306 -14.79 7.49 -1.05
N ARG A 307 -13.67 7.79 -1.71
CA ARG A 307 -12.58 8.69 -1.26
C ARG A 307 -11.81 8.21 -0.01
N ILE A 308 -11.78 6.90 0.23
CA ILE A 308 -10.99 6.25 1.28
C ILE A 308 -9.52 6.19 0.85
N ASN A 309 -8.63 6.75 1.69
CA ASN A 309 -7.19 6.75 1.45
C ASN A 309 -6.56 5.40 1.86
N HIS A 310 -6.85 4.34 1.11
CA HIS A 310 -6.33 2.99 1.33
C HIS A 310 -4.80 2.93 1.38
N ASN A 311 -4.10 3.77 0.60
CA ASN A 311 -2.64 3.86 0.65
C ASN A 311 -2.12 4.28 2.03
N PHE A 312 -2.83 5.15 2.74
CA PHE A 312 -2.48 5.51 4.12
C PHE A 312 -2.87 4.40 5.12
N ILE A 313 -4.02 3.76 4.93
CA ILE A 313 -4.53 2.71 5.83
C ILE A 313 -3.61 1.45 5.82
N PHE A 314 -3.04 1.11 4.67
CA PHE A 314 -2.16 -0.06 4.51
C PHE A 314 -0.66 0.28 4.50
N ASP A 315 -0.28 1.54 4.78
CA ASP A 315 1.10 2.03 4.71
C ASP A 315 1.81 1.69 3.36
N PHE A 316 1.13 2.04 2.26
CA PHE A 316 1.63 1.87 0.89
C PHE A 316 2.12 3.19 0.33
N SER A 317 3.37 3.20 -0.17
CA SER A 317 3.92 4.36 -0.87
C SER A 317 3.07 4.76 -2.07
N SER A 318 2.62 6.02 -2.11
CA SER A 318 1.77 6.55 -3.17
C SER A 318 2.43 6.58 -4.56
N SER A 319 3.74 6.36 -4.65
CA SER A 319 4.49 6.25 -5.91
C SER A 319 4.60 4.81 -6.44
N THR A 320 4.27 3.79 -5.65
CA THR A 320 4.37 2.37 -6.06
C THR A 320 3.16 1.51 -5.72
N ALA A 321 2.12 2.07 -5.10
CA ALA A 321 0.87 1.40 -4.81
C ALA A 321 0.15 0.92 -6.09
N LEU A 322 -0.34 -0.32 -6.07
CA LEU A 322 -1.11 -0.92 -7.16
C LEU A 322 -2.45 -0.18 -7.33
N THR A 323 -2.80 0.22 -8.56
CA THR A 323 -4.12 0.81 -8.81
C THR A 323 -5.14 -0.27 -9.19
N HIS A 324 -6.43 0.00 -8.95
CA HIS A 324 -7.55 -0.81 -9.45
C HIS A 324 -7.42 -1.26 -10.93
N ARG A 325 -6.86 -0.42 -11.82
CA ARG A 325 -6.68 -0.77 -13.24
C ARG A 325 -5.56 -1.80 -13.42
N ASP A 326 -4.49 -1.68 -12.65
CA ASP A 326 -3.38 -2.63 -12.65
C ASP A 326 -3.83 -3.99 -12.09
N ALA A 327 -4.63 -3.99 -11.02
CA ALA A 327 -5.25 -5.20 -10.47
C ALA A 327 -6.17 -5.89 -11.50
N PHE A 328 -7.06 -5.14 -12.16
CA PHE A 328 -7.89 -5.71 -13.24
C PHE A 328 -7.05 -6.22 -14.42
N LEU A 329 -5.95 -5.55 -14.77
CA LEU A 329 -5.04 -6.02 -15.84
C LEU A 329 -4.30 -7.29 -15.44
N MET A 330 -3.84 -7.39 -14.18
CA MET A 330 -3.23 -8.60 -13.63
C MET A 330 -4.22 -9.78 -13.66
N SER A 331 -5.46 -9.57 -13.22
CA SER A 331 -6.50 -10.61 -13.32
C SER A 331 -6.80 -11.00 -14.77
N ALA A 332 -7.06 -10.04 -15.65
CA ALA A 332 -7.42 -10.34 -17.03
C ALA A 332 -6.30 -11.09 -17.78
N SER A 333 -5.04 -10.73 -17.54
CA SER A 333 -3.88 -11.43 -18.12
C SER A 333 -3.63 -12.81 -17.51
N ILE A 334 -3.87 -13.02 -16.21
CA ILE A 334 -3.83 -14.36 -15.60
C ILE A 334 -4.92 -15.25 -16.19
N MET A 335 -6.20 -14.84 -16.18
CA MET A 335 -7.29 -15.64 -16.77
C MET A 335 -7.08 -15.92 -18.26
N CYS A 336 -6.65 -14.93 -19.04
CA CYS A 336 -6.37 -15.13 -20.46
C CYS A 336 -5.24 -16.16 -20.67
N THR A 337 -4.21 -16.15 -19.83
CA THR A 337 -3.10 -17.11 -19.88
C THR A 337 -3.55 -18.52 -19.47
N VAL A 338 -4.37 -18.63 -18.42
CA VAL A 338 -4.98 -19.89 -17.96
C VAL A 338 -5.82 -20.54 -19.05
N VAL A 339 -6.73 -19.77 -19.67
CA VAL A 339 -7.63 -20.33 -20.69
C VAL A 339 -6.88 -20.59 -22.01
N ALA A 340 -5.89 -19.78 -22.38
CA ALA A 340 -4.99 -20.09 -23.48
C ALA A 340 -4.23 -21.41 -23.24
N ALA A 341 -3.70 -21.63 -22.03
CA ALA A 341 -3.02 -22.86 -21.67
C ALA A 341 -3.97 -24.08 -21.67
N LEU A 342 -5.23 -23.92 -21.22
CA LEU A 342 -6.28 -24.95 -21.35
C LEU A 342 -6.58 -25.33 -22.81
N VAL A 343 -6.73 -24.35 -23.70
CA VAL A 343 -6.95 -24.59 -25.14
C VAL A 343 -5.74 -25.29 -25.77
N ILE A 344 -4.51 -24.88 -25.45
CA ILE A 344 -3.29 -25.49 -25.96
C ILE A 344 -3.12 -26.92 -25.41
N ASN A 345 -3.37 -27.15 -24.12
CA ASN A 345 -3.30 -28.47 -23.48
C ASN A 345 -4.28 -29.46 -24.13
N LEU A 346 -5.52 -29.04 -24.39
CA LEU A 346 -6.52 -29.84 -25.10
C LEU A 346 -6.12 -30.10 -26.57
N PHE A 347 -5.61 -29.10 -27.28
CA PHE A 347 -5.13 -29.29 -28.66
C PHE A 347 -3.96 -30.29 -28.74
N LEU A 348 -2.98 -30.16 -27.84
CA LEU A 348 -1.84 -31.10 -27.73
C LEU A 348 -2.29 -32.52 -27.37
N ARG A 349 -3.30 -32.67 -26.50
CA ARG A 349 -3.90 -33.97 -26.15
C ARG A 349 -4.58 -34.62 -27.35
N ASN A 350 -5.36 -33.86 -28.11
CA ASN A 350 -6.01 -34.36 -29.32
C ASN A 350 -5.00 -34.68 -30.45
N ALA A 351 -3.83 -34.05 -30.44
CA ALA A 351 -2.70 -34.36 -31.32
C ALA A 351 -1.81 -35.53 -30.81
N GLY A 352 -2.15 -36.17 -29.69
CA GLY A 352 -1.41 -37.32 -29.15
C GLY A 352 -0.03 -36.99 -28.56
N ALA A 353 0.23 -35.74 -28.16
CA ALA A 353 1.53 -35.31 -27.66
C ALA A 353 1.85 -35.91 -26.27
N THR A 354 3.02 -36.54 -26.13
CA THR A 354 3.43 -37.32 -24.95
C THR A 354 3.68 -36.53 -23.65
N TYR A 355 3.55 -35.20 -23.68
CA TYR A 355 3.92 -34.31 -22.57
C TYR A 355 2.87 -33.22 -22.30
N THR A 356 1.58 -33.49 -22.52
CA THR A 356 0.47 -32.57 -22.22
C THR A 356 0.56 -31.97 -20.82
N ASP A 357 0.82 -32.82 -19.84
CA ASP A 357 0.77 -32.54 -18.40
C ASP A 357 1.97 -31.72 -17.91
N ALA A 358 2.97 -31.52 -18.77
CA ALA A 358 4.05 -30.57 -18.51
C ALA A 358 3.59 -29.11 -18.62
N LEU A 359 2.51 -28.79 -19.36
CA LEU A 359 2.09 -27.40 -19.58
C LEU A 359 1.55 -26.70 -18.32
N PRO A 360 0.66 -27.32 -17.49
CA PRO A 360 0.26 -26.73 -16.21
C PRO A 360 1.45 -26.58 -15.24
N GLY A 361 2.40 -27.52 -15.26
CA GLY A 361 3.63 -27.45 -14.48
C GLY A 361 4.57 -26.32 -14.92
N ALA A 362 4.73 -26.12 -16.22
CA ALA A 362 5.47 -25.00 -16.78
C ALA A 362 4.84 -23.65 -16.39
N LEU A 363 3.50 -23.56 -16.36
CA LEU A 363 2.80 -22.37 -15.88
C LEU A 363 3.05 -22.13 -14.37
N LEU A 364 3.04 -23.18 -13.54
CA LEU A 364 3.37 -23.09 -12.10
C LEU A 364 4.82 -22.62 -11.87
N VAL A 365 5.79 -23.19 -12.57
CA VAL A 365 7.20 -22.80 -12.49
C VAL A 365 7.40 -21.36 -12.98
N LEU A 366 6.74 -20.96 -14.07
CA LEU A 366 6.79 -19.59 -14.60
C LEU A 366 6.19 -18.58 -13.61
N SER A 367 5.00 -18.83 -13.07
CA SER A 367 4.34 -17.94 -12.10
C SER A 367 5.12 -17.83 -10.80
N THR A 368 5.67 -18.94 -10.29
CA THR A 368 6.55 -18.95 -9.11
C THR A 368 7.84 -18.17 -9.37
N GLY A 369 8.48 -18.40 -10.53
CA GLY A 369 9.67 -17.66 -10.96
C GLY A 369 9.40 -16.15 -11.10
N VAL A 370 8.24 -15.76 -11.63
CA VAL A 370 7.79 -14.36 -11.69
C VAL A 370 7.55 -13.80 -10.29
N LEU A 371 6.97 -14.57 -9.35
CA LEU A 371 6.71 -14.10 -7.98
C LEU A 371 8.00 -13.70 -7.26
N PHE A 372 8.99 -14.59 -7.24
CA PHE A 372 10.27 -14.42 -6.54
C PHE A 372 11.32 -13.62 -7.33
N CYS A 373 11.04 -13.27 -8.59
CA CYS A 373 11.97 -12.56 -9.47
C CYS A 373 12.56 -11.28 -8.83
N PRO A 374 13.90 -11.09 -8.79
CA PRO A 374 14.52 -9.90 -8.24
C PRO A 374 14.53 -8.70 -9.20
N PHE A 375 14.35 -8.94 -10.50
CA PHE A 375 14.39 -7.91 -11.54
C PHE A 375 13.12 -7.04 -11.56
N ASN A 376 13.21 -5.85 -12.15
CA ASN A 376 12.12 -4.87 -12.23
C ASN A 376 11.09 -5.20 -13.34
N ILE A 377 10.63 -6.44 -13.37
CA ILE A 377 9.61 -6.99 -14.26
C ILE A 377 8.33 -7.17 -13.42
N PHE A 378 7.12 -7.13 -14.01
CA PHE A 378 5.81 -7.39 -13.36
C PHE A 378 5.66 -6.85 -11.91
N TYR A 379 5.41 -5.54 -11.76
CA TYR A 379 5.02 -4.90 -10.50
C TYR A 379 5.89 -5.25 -9.27
N ARG A 380 7.22 -5.20 -9.42
CA ARG A 380 8.21 -5.58 -8.40
C ARG A 380 7.86 -5.09 -6.98
N SER A 381 7.52 -3.81 -6.79
CA SER A 381 7.18 -3.27 -5.46
C SER A 381 5.99 -3.99 -4.82
N THR A 382 4.98 -4.36 -5.61
CA THR A 382 3.78 -5.08 -5.15
C THR A 382 4.14 -6.50 -4.74
N ARG A 383 4.96 -7.21 -5.54
CA ARG A 383 5.42 -8.57 -5.20
C ARG A 383 6.21 -8.61 -3.89
N TYR A 384 7.15 -7.68 -3.71
CA TYR A 384 7.94 -7.59 -2.49
C TYR A 384 7.09 -7.16 -1.28
N CYS A 385 6.06 -6.34 -1.48
CA CYS A 385 5.07 -6.04 -0.43
C CYS A 385 4.27 -7.30 -0.04
N PHE A 386 3.77 -8.06 -1.02
CA PHE A 386 3.05 -9.32 -0.80
C PHE A 386 3.91 -10.36 -0.07
N MET A 387 5.16 -10.60 -0.51
CA MET A 387 6.07 -11.52 0.17
C MET A 387 6.38 -11.09 1.61
N ARG A 388 6.52 -9.78 1.87
CA ARG A 388 6.67 -9.22 3.23
C ARG A 388 5.44 -9.52 4.10
N VAL A 389 4.24 -9.30 3.57
CA VAL A 389 2.96 -9.54 4.27
C VAL A 389 2.77 -11.03 4.55
N MET A 390 2.93 -11.91 3.55
CA MET A 390 2.82 -13.36 3.74
C MET A 390 3.80 -13.88 4.80
N ARG A 391 5.04 -13.39 4.82
CA ARG A 391 6.01 -13.69 5.88
C ARG A 391 5.53 -13.20 7.26
N ASN A 392 5.01 -11.97 7.36
CA ASN A 392 4.48 -11.43 8.62
C ASN A 392 3.29 -12.27 9.14
N ILE A 393 2.47 -12.84 8.25
CA ILE A 393 1.34 -13.71 8.60
C ILE A 393 1.85 -15.07 9.10
N ILE A 394 2.74 -15.73 8.35
CA ILE A 394 3.32 -17.04 8.70
C ILE A 394 3.99 -16.99 10.08
N PHE A 395 4.67 -15.89 10.38
CA PHE A 395 5.36 -15.65 11.65
C PHE A 395 4.60 -14.67 12.58
N SER A 396 3.26 -14.63 12.51
CA SER A 396 2.44 -13.67 13.28
C SER A 396 2.64 -13.63 14.81
N PRO A 397 3.11 -14.68 15.52
CA PRO A 397 3.46 -14.55 16.94
C PRO A 397 4.66 -13.62 17.22
N PHE A 398 5.53 -13.43 16.23
CA PHE A 398 6.85 -12.78 16.37
C PHE A 398 6.93 -11.38 15.78
N TYR A 399 5.95 -10.96 14.96
CA TYR A 399 5.92 -9.65 14.32
C TYR A 399 4.73 -8.81 14.81
N LYS A 400 4.93 -7.50 14.88
CA LYS A 400 3.83 -6.55 15.12
C LYS A 400 2.84 -6.62 13.94
N VAL A 401 1.56 -6.84 14.25
CA VAL A 401 0.50 -7.00 13.26
C VAL A 401 0.11 -5.64 12.67
N LEU A 402 0.42 -5.42 11.39
CA LEU A 402 -0.03 -4.24 10.66
C LEU A 402 -1.43 -4.45 10.05
N MET A 403 -2.12 -3.36 9.70
CA MET A 403 -3.46 -3.44 9.08
C MET A 403 -3.47 -4.22 7.76
N ALA A 404 -2.36 -4.21 7.01
CA ALA A 404 -2.19 -5.02 5.80
C ALA A 404 -2.04 -6.52 6.11
N ASP A 405 -1.34 -6.86 7.20
CA ASP A 405 -1.12 -8.24 7.64
C ASP A 405 -2.42 -8.84 8.20
N PHE A 406 -3.18 -8.04 8.96
CA PHE A 406 -4.53 -8.37 9.42
C PHE A 406 -5.49 -8.61 8.25
N PHE A 407 -5.59 -7.65 7.32
CA PHE A 407 -6.51 -7.74 6.18
C PHE A 407 -6.19 -8.94 5.28
N MET A 408 -4.91 -9.16 4.95
CA MET A 408 -4.52 -10.28 4.10
C MET A 408 -4.71 -11.64 4.79
N ALA A 409 -4.43 -11.76 6.11
CA ALA A 409 -4.68 -13.00 6.85
C ALA A 409 -6.17 -13.36 6.91
N ASP A 410 -7.04 -12.36 7.06
CA ASP A 410 -8.48 -12.54 7.05
C ASP A 410 -8.97 -13.01 5.65
N GLN A 411 -8.42 -12.45 4.57
CA GLN A 411 -8.70 -12.97 3.22
C GLN A 411 -8.19 -14.40 2.99
N LEU A 412 -7.09 -14.82 3.64
CA LEU A 412 -6.60 -16.20 3.54
C LEU A 412 -7.54 -17.23 4.17
N THR A 413 -8.39 -16.85 5.15
CA THR A 413 -9.39 -17.79 5.71
C THR A 413 -10.49 -18.14 4.70
N SER A 414 -10.68 -17.32 3.67
CA SER A 414 -11.55 -17.58 2.51
C SER A 414 -10.77 -18.01 1.26
N GLN A 415 -9.57 -18.56 1.43
CA GLN A 415 -8.74 -19.10 0.36
C GLN A 415 -8.23 -20.51 0.68
N ILE A 416 -8.87 -21.24 1.61
CA ILE A 416 -8.51 -22.63 1.90
C ILE A 416 -8.61 -23.51 0.65
N PRO A 417 -9.67 -23.46 -0.20
CA PRO A 417 -9.70 -24.21 -1.46
C PRO A 417 -8.49 -23.93 -2.37
N LEU A 418 -8.03 -22.68 -2.45
CA LEU A 418 -6.81 -22.34 -3.19
C LEU A 418 -5.57 -23.01 -2.60
N LEU A 419 -5.41 -23.00 -1.27
CA LEU A 419 -4.30 -23.65 -0.58
C LEU A 419 -4.34 -25.18 -0.72
N ARG A 420 -5.53 -25.80 -0.72
CA ARG A 420 -5.73 -27.24 -1.04
C ARG A 420 -5.24 -27.56 -2.46
N HIS A 421 -5.59 -26.75 -3.45
CA HIS A 421 -5.13 -26.95 -4.83
C HIS A 421 -3.63 -26.67 -5.01
N MET A 422 -3.05 -25.71 -4.28
CA MET A 422 -1.60 -25.48 -4.24
C MET A 422 -0.84 -26.69 -3.68
N GLU A 423 -1.33 -27.31 -2.60
CA GLU A 423 -0.75 -28.54 -2.03
C GLU A 423 -0.78 -29.69 -3.04
N PHE A 424 -1.94 -29.95 -3.64
CA PHE A 424 -2.08 -31.02 -4.64
C PHE A 424 -1.11 -30.82 -5.80
N ALA A 425 -1.04 -29.61 -6.36
CA ALA A 425 -0.13 -29.27 -7.45
C ALA A 425 1.34 -29.45 -7.03
N ALA A 426 1.70 -29.02 -5.81
CA ALA A 426 3.05 -29.21 -5.28
C ALA A 426 3.40 -30.69 -5.14
N CYS A 427 2.51 -31.51 -4.58
CA CYS A 427 2.70 -32.96 -4.49
C CYS A 427 2.88 -33.58 -5.88
N TYR A 428 1.97 -33.31 -6.82
CA TYR A 428 1.97 -33.88 -8.16
C TYR A 428 3.26 -33.62 -8.94
N PHE A 429 3.79 -32.39 -8.87
CA PHE A 429 5.03 -32.03 -9.57
C PHE A 429 6.30 -32.45 -8.81
N MET A 430 6.33 -32.42 -7.47
CA MET A 430 7.49 -32.87 -6.69
C MET A 430 7.68 -34.40 -6.72
N ALA A 431 6.60 -35.17 -6.72
CA ALA A 431 6.65 -36.63 -6.77
C ALA A 431 7.00 -37.20 -8.17
N GLY A 432 7.11 -36.36 -9.20
CA GLY A 432 7.36 -36.80 -10.58
C GLY A 432 6.16 -37.49 -11.24
N THR A 433 4.98 -37.44 -10.60
CA THR A 433 3.76 -38.19 -10.98
C THR A 433 3.30 -37.87 -12.40
N PHE A 434 3.61 -36.68 -12.92
CA PHE A 434 3.38 -36.28 -14.32
C PHE A 434 4.03 -37.19 -15.38
N ARG A 435 4.94 -38.09 -14.99
CA ARG A 435 5.53 -39.09 -15.89
C ARG A 435 4.73 -40.39 -15.96
N ASN A 436 3.97 -40.71 -14.91
CA ASN A 436 3.30 -41.99 -14.71
C ASN A 436 1.77 -41.88 -14.51
N HIS A 437 1.22 -40.66 -14.48
CA HIS A 437 -0.21 -40.32 -14.30
C HIS A 437 -0.90 -40.88 -13.03
N ALA A 438 -0.12 -41.34 -12.05
CA ALA A 438 -0.62 -42.01 -10.84
C ALA A 438 -1.21 -41.03 -9.78
N TYR A 439 -2.37 -40.42 -10.09
CA TYR A 439 -3.11 -39.48 -9.25
C TYR A 439 -3.20 -39.89 -7.77
N GLU A 440 -3.49 -41.17 -7.51
CA GLU A 440 -3.64 -41.78 -6.18
C GLU A 440 -2.44 -41.54 -5.25
N THR A 441 -1.22 -41.39 -5.79
CA THR A 441 0.00 -41.08 -5.03
C THR A 441 -0.16 -39.83 -4.15
N CYS A 442 -0.89 -38.83 -4.66
CA CYS A 442 -1.13 -37.53 -4.02
C CYS A 442 -2.57 -37.37 -3.52
N THR A 443 -3.28 -38.47 -3.23
CA THR A 443 -4.62 -38.44 -2.61
C THR A 443 -4.85 -39.57 -1.61
N SER A 444 -4.37 -40.79 -1.90
CA SER A 444 -4.62 -42.00 -1.10
C SER A 444 -3.67 -42.20 0.09
N SER A 445 -2.60 -41.41 0.21
CA SER A 445 -1.61 -41.58 1.30
C SER A 445 -2.06 -40.86 2.59
N PRO A 446 -2.08 -41.54 3.76
CA PRO A 446 -2.50 -40.90 5.03
C PRO A 446 -1.67 -39.66 5.40
N GLN A 447 -0.41 -39.62 4.98
CA GLN A 447 0.49 -38.48 5.17
C GLN A 447 -0.02 -37.23 4.42
N TYR A 448 -0.47 -37.40 3.17
CA TYR A 448 -1.12 -36.33 2.41
C TYR A 448 -2.45 -35.94 3.06
N THR A 449 -3.26 -36.89 3.50
CA THR A 449 -4.50 -36.60 4.24
C THR A 449 -4.25 -35.75 5.49
N HIS A 450 -3.20 -36.03 6.26
CA HIS A 450 -2.83 -35.22 7.44
C HIS A 450 -2.32 -33.82 7.05
N LEU A 451 -1.46 -33.71 6.04
CA LEU A 451 -0.94 -32.42 5.56
C LEU A 451 -2.08 -31.54 5.01
N ALA A 452 -3.03 -32.14 4.31
CA ALA A 452 -4.23 -31.49 3.79
C ALA A 452 -5.07 -30.82 4.87
N TYR A 453 -5.27 -31.49 6.01
CA TYR A 453 -5.93 -30.87 7.17
C TYR A 453 -5.07 -29.75 7.77
N VAL A 454 -3.76 -29.96 7.96
CA VAL A 454 -2.84 -28.92 8.50
C VAL A 454 -2.88 -27.65 7.65
N ILE A 455 -2.89 -27.75 6.33
CA ILE A 455 -2.96 -26.60 5.42
C ILE A 455 -4.31 -25.87 5.52
N SER A 456 -5.41 -26.58 5.74
CA SER A 456 -6.72 -25.97 6.06
C SER A 456 -6.76 -25.29 7.44
N PHE A 457 -5.96 -25.74 8.42
CA PHE A 457 -5.86 -25.09 9.74
C PHE A 457 -5.06 -23.78 9.72
N LEU A 458 -4.04 -23.68 8.86
CA LEU A 458 -3.06 -22.58 8.91
C LEU A 458 -3.67 -21.17 8.85
N PRO A 459 -4.64 -20.83 7.98
CA PRO A 459 -5.25 -19.50 7.95
C PRO A 459 -5.91 -19.11 9.27
N TYR A 460 -6.72 -20.00 9.85
CA TYR A 460 -7.39 -19.76 11.13
C TYR A 460 -6.37 -19.63 12.28
N TYR A 461 -5.33 -20.47 12.29
CA TYR A 461 -4.24 -20.39 13.27
C TYR A 461 -3.49 -19.05 13.19
N TRP A 462 -3.02 -18.64 12.00
CA TRP A 462 -2.30 -17.37 11.83
C TRP A 462 -3.14 -16.17 12.27
N ARG A 463 -4.45 -16.20 11.95
CA ARG A 463 -5.40 -15.14 12.27
C ARG A 463 -5.77 -15.11 13.77
N ALA A 464 -5.91 -16.26 14.42
CA ALA A 464 -6.03 -16.37 15.88
C ALA A 464 -4.77 -15.85 16.59
N MET A 465 -3.57 -16.22 16.13
CA MET A 465 -2.31 -15.73 16.69
C MET A 465 -2.12 -14.22 16.49
N GLN A 466 -2.60 -13.64 15.37
CA GLN A 466 -2.64 -12.18 15.21
C GLN A 466 -3.56 -11.51 16.25
N CYS A 467 -4.75 -12.08 16.52
CA CYS A 467 -5.64 -11.58 17.57
C CYS A 467 -5.01 -11.68 18.97
N LEU A 468 -4.38 -12.82 19.30
CA LEU A 468 -3.68 -12.99 20.58
C LEU A 468 -2.47 -12.04 20.71
N ARG A 469 -1.72 -11.81 19.62
CA ARG A 469 -0.63 -10.83 19.60
C ARG A 469 -1.14 -9.41 19.87
N ARG A 470 -2.27 -9.02 19.28
CA ARG A 470 -2.91 -7.72 19.52
C ARG A 470 -3.50 -7.60 20.93
N TYR A 471 -4.11 -8.67 21.47
CA TYR A 471 -4.55 -8.73 22.86
C TYR A 471 -3.42 -8.37 23.84
N LEU A 472 -2.22 -8.93 23.63
CA LEU A 472 -1.03 -8.64 24.45
C LEU A 472 -0.46 -7.23 24.19
N GLU A 473 -0.43 -6.74 22.94
CA GLU A 473 0.08 -5.40 22.60
C GLU A 473 -0.86 -4.25 23.00
N GLU A 474 -2.18 -4.48 23.02
CA GLU A 474 -3.21 -3.45 23.26
C GLU A 474 -3.68 -3.40 24.72
N GLY A 475 -3.01 -4.14 25.63
CA GLY A 475 -3.26 -4.06 27.07
C GLY A 475 -4.40 -4.97 27.57
N HIS A 476 -4.55 -6.15 26.98
CA HIS A 476 -5.57 -7.16 27.30
C HIS A 476 -7.01 -6.81 26.89
N ASP A 477 -7.20 -6.16 25.74
CA ASP A 477 -8.54 -5.90 25.17
C ASP A 477 -9.32 -7.20 24.88
N ILE A 478 -10.34 -7.46 25.69
CA ILE A 478 -11.21 -8.64 25.62
C ILE A 478 -11.84 -8.80 24.22
N ASN A 479 -12.04 -7.72 23.44
CA ASN A 479 -12.53 -7.84 22.07
C ASN A 479 -11.54 -8.56 21.15
N GLN A 480 -10.22 -8.33 21.31
CA GLN A 480 -9.21 -9.08 20.56
C GLN A 480 -9.18 -10.56 20.96
N LEU A 481 -9.38 -10.87 22.25
CA LEU A 481 -9.43 -12.24 22.74
C LEU A 481 -10.68 -12.99 22.26
N ALA A 482 -11.84 -12.33 22.26
CA ALA A 482 -13.07 -12.88 21.67
C ALA A 482 -12.93 -13.08 20.15
N ASN A 483 -12.24 -12.17 19.45
CA ASN A 483 -11.92 -12.35 18.04
C ASN A 483 -10.92 -13.50 17.80
N ALA A 484 -10.00 -13.81 18.73
CA ALA A 484 -9.24 -15.05 18.68
C ALA A 484 -10.14 -16.29 18.87
N GLY A 485 -11.06 -16.23 19.84
CA GLY A 485 -12.05 -17.28 20.12
C GLY A 485 -12.91 -17.65 18.91
N LYS A 486 -13.31 -16.67 18.10
CA LYS A 486 -13.99 -16.84 16.81
C LYS A 486 -13.24 -17.84 15.91
N TYR A 487 -11.98 -17.56 15.54
CA TYR A 487 -11.22 -18.46 14.67
C TYR A 487 -10.83 -19.79 15.34
N VAL A 488 -10.59 -19.80 16.66
CA VAL A 488 -10.38 -21.05 17.42
C VAL A 488 -11.61 -21.96 17.36
N SER A 489 -12.83 -21.42 17.38
CA SER A 489 -14.05 -22.23 17.23
C SER A 489 -14.14 -22.93 15.87
N ALA A 490 -13.74 -22.27 14.78
CA ALA A 490 -13.64 -22.87 13.46
C ALA A 490 -12.56 -23.98 13.41
N MET A 491 -11.43 -23.79 14.09
CA MET A 491 -10.42 -24.85 14.26
C MET A 491 -10.99 -26.06 15.01
N VAL A 492 -11.74 -25.86 16.10
CA VAL A 492 -12.39 -26.99 16.80
C VAL A 492 -13.37 -27.73 15.89
N ALA A 493 -14.21 -27.03 15.13
CA ALA A 493 -15.14 -27.64 14.17
C ALA A 493 -14.45 -28.45 13.05
N ALA A 494 -13.28 -28.00 12.59
CA ALA A 494 -12.45 -28.73 11.63
C ALA A 494 -11.77 -29.96 12.25
N ALA A 495 -11.24 -29.85 13.47
CA ALA A 495 -10.58 -30.95 14.19
C ALA A 495 -11.56 -32.09 14.53
N VAL A 496 -12.78 -31.72 14.94
CA VAL A 496 -13.85 -32.69 15.22
C VAL A 496 -14.32 -33.38 13.93
N ARG A 497 -14.39 -32.69 12.79
CA ARG A 497 -14.61 -33.32 11.48
C ARG A 497 -13.54 -34.32 11.09
N PHE A 498 -12.27 -33.96 11.26
CA PHE A 498 -11.17 -34.88 10.99
C PHE A 498 -11.28 -36.16 11.85
N LYS A 499 -11.68 -36.04 13.12
CA LYS A 499 -11.94 -37.22 13.97
C LYS A 499 -13.18 -38.00 13.57
N TYR A 500 -14.24 -37.37 13.08
CA TYR A 500 -15.38 -38.08 12.49
C TYR A 500 -14.99 -38.83 11.21
N ALA A 501 -14.23 -38.21 10.30
CA ALA A 501 -13.77 -38.85 9.07
C ALA A 501 -12.84 -40.06 9.33
N ALA A 502 -11.98 -39.97 10.35
CA ALA A 502 -11.10 -41.08 10.76
C ALA A 502 -11.83 -42.16 11.59
N THR A 503 -12.88 -41.79 12.33
CA THR A 503 -13.67 -42.70 13.19
C THR A 503 -15.17 -42.32 13.14
N PRO A 504 -15.93 -42.78 12.13
CA PRO A 504 -17.32 -42.39 11.95
C PRO A 504 -18.22 -43.09 12.98
N THR A 505 -18.48 -42.41 14.10
CA THR A 505 -19.38 -42.87 15.17
C THR A 505 -20.52 -41.86 15.38
N PRO A 506 -21.68 -42.28 15.93
CA PRO A 506 -22.76 -41.36 16.26
C PRO A 506 -22.33 -40.24 17.23
N LEU A 507 -21.42 -40.53 18.16
CA LEU A 507 -20.85 -39.51 19.06
C LEU A 507 -20.06 -38.47 18.28
N TRP A 508 -19.15 -38.88 17.39
CA TRP A 508 -18.40 -37.93 16.57
C TRP A 508 -19.29 -37.16 15.60
N MET A 509 -20.35 -37.77 15.07
CA MET A 509 -21.36 -37.09 14.25
C MET A 509 -22.06 -35.96 15.03
N TRP A 510 -22.55 -36.24 16.25
CA TRP A 510 -23.14 -35.21 17.11
C TRP A 510 -22.15 -34.10 17.48
N MET A 511 -20.90 -34.46 17.78
CA MET A 511 -19.83 -33.49 18.04
C MET A 511 -19.55 -32.61 16.80
N VAL A 512 -19.56 -33.17 15.58
CA VAL A 512 -19.46 -32.39 14.34
C VAL A 512 -20.61 -31.39 14.22
N VAL A 513 -21.85 -31.82 14.42
CA VAL A 513 -23.03 -30.93 14.35
C VAL A 513 -22.90 -29.78 15.35
N ILE A 514 -22.68 -30.09 16.63
CA ILE A 514 -22.60 -29.10 17.72
C ILE A 514 -21.45 -28.11 17.48
N SER A 515 -20.24 -28.60 17.18
CA SER A 515 -19.08 -27.72 16.95
C SER A 515 -19.23 -26.86 15.70
N SER A 516 -19.83 -27.40 14.63
CA SER A 516 -20.11 -26.64 13.40
C SER A 516 -21.13 -25.54 13.63
N SER A 517 -22.29 -25.87 14.21
CA SER A 517 -23.34 -24.90 14.48
C SER A 517 -22.84 -23.82 15.43
N GLY A 518 -22.09 -24.19 16.48
CA GLY A 518 -21.45 -23.24 17.39
C GLY A 518 -20.47 -22.27 16.68
N ALA A 519 -19.55 -22.81 15.86
CA ALA A 519 -18.61 -21.98 15.11
C ALA A 519 -19.31 -21.06 14.11
N THR A 520 -20.26 -21.58 13.32
CA THR A 520 -21.02 -20.79 12.34
C THR A 520 -21.87 -19.70 13.00
N ILE A 521 -22.50 -19.98 14.14
CA ILE A 521 -23.24 -18.98 14.92
C ILE A 521 -22.29 -17.90 15.47
N TYR A 522 -21.09 -18.26 15.93
CA TYR A 522 -20.11 -17.28 16.42
C TYR A 522 -19.55 -16.40 15.29
N GLN A 523 -19.26 -16.99 14.12
CA GLN A 523 -18.88 -16.26 12.91
C GLN A 523 -19.97 -15.23 12.54
N LEU A 524 -21.22 -15.68 12.36
CA LEU A 524 -22.37 -14.83 12.04
C LEU A 524 -22.64 -13.74 13.08
N TYR A 525 -22.54 -14.07 14.37
CA TYR A 525 -22.69 -13.11 15.46
C TYR A 525 -21.63 -12.01 15.36
N TRP A 526 -20.37 -12.38 15.14
CA TRP A 526 -19.30 -11.39 14.99
C TRP A 526 -19.54 -10.48 13.79
N ASP A 527 -19.80 -11.08 12.62
CA ASP A 527 -19.88 -10.35 11.36
C ASP A 527 -21.09 -9.40 11.36
N PHE A 528 -22.27 -9.86 11.80
CA PHE A 528 -23.47 -9.00 11.84
C PHE A 528 -23.51 -8.07 13.05
N VAL A 529 -23.28 -8.56 14.27
CA VAL A 529 -23.48 -7.77 15.50
C VAL A 529 -22.26 -6.89 15.80
N MET A 530 -21.07 -7.48 15.91
CA MET A 530 -19.86 -6.75 16.32
C MET A 530 -19.37 -5.80 15.21
N ASP A 531 -19.20 -6.30 13.99
CA ASP A 531 -18.60 -5.51 12.92
C ASP A 531 -19.62 -4.56 12.26
N TRP A 532 -20.86 -4.99 12.01
CA TRP A 532 -21.84 -4.19 11.22
C TRP A 532 -22.86 -3.46 12.11
N GLY A 533 -23.03 -3.85 13.36
CA GLY A 533 -23.96 -3.22 14.32
C GLY A 533 -25.42 -3.66 14.18
N PHE A 534 -25.65 -4.85 13.61
CA PHE A 534 -26.96 -5.51 13.65
C PHE A 534 -27.39 -5.74 15.10
N LEU A 535 -28.69 -5.75 15.38
CA LEU A 535 -29.26 -5.82 16.74
C LEU A 535 -28.89 -4.65 17.70
N ASN A 536 -28.37 -3.52 17.23
CA ASN A 536 -28.37 -2.28 18.02
C ASN A 536 -29.63 -1.44 17.71
N PRO A 537 -30.70 -1.47 18.55
CA PRO A 537 -31.91 -0.70 18.31
C PRO A 537 -31.78 0.79 18.68
N LYS A 538 -30.68 1.20 19.34
CA LYS A 538 -30.44 2.60 19.78
C LYS A 538 -29.61 3.40 18.77
N SER A 539 -29.18 2.80 17.67
CA SER A 539 -28.40 3.50 16.63
C SER A 539 -29.28 4.33 15.69
N LYS A 540 -28.66 5.32 15.04
CA LYS A 540 -29.30 6.24 14.08
C LYS A 540 -29.61 5.59 12.73
N ASN A 541 -29.25 4.33 12.57
CA ASN A 541 -29.48 3.51 11.40
C ASN A 541 -30.07 2.17 11.88
N LEU A 542 -31.36 1.92 11.68
CA LEU A 542 -32.03 0.70 12.15
C LEU A 542 -31.19 -0.56 11.87
N TRP A 543 -30.78 -1.25 12.92
CA TRP A 543 -29.94 -2.46 12.88
C TRP A 543 -28.61 -2.30 12.11
N LEU A 544 -28.02 -1.12 12.15
CA LEU A 544 -26.70 -0.82 11.61
C LEU A 544 -25.96 0.15 12.54
N ARG A 545 -24.63 0.05 12.59
CA ARG A 545 -23.79 0.99 13.36
C ARG A 545 -23.96 2.45 12.92
N ASP A 546 -23.75 3.39 13.84
CA ASP A 546 -23.89 4.84 13.58
C ASP A 546 -22.95 5.34 12.48
N GLN A 547 -21.71 4.85 12.44
CA GLN A 547 -20.68 5.28 11.49
C GLN A 547 -20.64 4.37 10.25
N LEU A 548 -21.48 4.72 9.27
CA LEU A 548 -21.49 4.11 7.94
C LEU A 548 -20.54 4.83 6.99
N ILE A 549 -19.74 4.05 6.26
CA ILE A 549 -18.75 4.54 5.27
C ILE A 549 -19.41 4.71 3.89
N LEU A 550 -20.26 3.77 3.49
CA LEU A 550 -21.07 3.84 2.27
C LEU A 550 -22.31 4.73 2.50
N LYS A 551 -22.60 5.62 1.54
CA LYS A 551 -23.76 6.54 1.60
C LYS A 551 -25.13 5.86 1.50
N LYS A 552 -25.21 4.70 0.85
CA LYS A 552 -26.47 3.96 0.63
C LYS A 552 -26.59 2.83 1.65
N LYS A 553 -27.58 2.91 2.55
CA LYS A 553 -27.87 1.89 3.57
C LYS A 553 -28.16 0.51 2.96
N SER A 554 -28.85 0.47 1.82
CA SER A 554 -29.21 -0.76 1.11
C SER A 554 -28.03 -1.65 0.72
N ILE A 555 -26.84 -1.08 0.48
CA ILE A 555 -25.65 -1.90 0.14
C ILE A 555 -25.26 -2.80 1.32
N TYR A 556 -25.44 -2.34 2.57
CA TYR A 556 -25.19 -3.18 3.74
C TYR A 556 -26.21 -4.33 3.82
N TYR A 557 -27.52 -4.06 3.79
CA TYR A 557 -28.50 -5.14 3.89
C TYR A 557 -28.39 -6.17 2.74
N VAL A 558 -28.13 -5.72 1.50
CA VAL A 558 -27.86 -6.62 0.37
C VAL A 558 -26.60 -7.46 0.62
N SER A 559 -25.55 -6.89 1.19
CA SER A 559 -24.32 -7.63 1.51
C SER A 559 -24.52 -8.61 2.68
N MET A 560 -25.37 -8.31 3.68
CA MET A 560 -25.75 -9.25 4.74
C MET A 560 -26.49 -10.47 4.16
N VAL A 561 -27.47 -10.22 3.28
CA VAL A 561 -28.27 -11.28 2.63
C VAL A 561 -27.39 -12.13 1.71
N LEU A 562 -26.52 -11.52 0.91
CA LEU A 562 -25.58 -12.24 0.06
C LEU A 562 -24.62 -13.12 0.90
N TYR A 563 -24.08 -12.60 2.00
CA TYR A 563 -23.22 -13.39 2.89
C TYR A 563 -23.95 -14.60 3.48
N LEU A 564 -25.18 -14.42 3.95
CA LEU A 564 -26.01 -15.51 4.47
C LEU A 564 -26.35 -16.56 3.40
N VAL A 565 -26.66 -16.13 2.17
CA VAL A 565 -26.95 -17.02 1.04
C VAL A 565 -25.71 -17.82 0.64
N CYS A 566 -24.53 -17.18 0.53
CA CYS A 566 -23.28 -17.87 0.24
C CYS A 566 -22.90 -18.88 1.33
N LEU A 567 -23.09 -18.52 2.61
CA LEU A 567 -22.86 -19.41 3.74
C LEU A 567 -23.75 -20.65 3.69
N ILE A 568 -25.06 -20.47 3.48
CA ILE A 568 -26.02 -21.57 3.33
C ILE A 568 -25.61 -22.47 2.16
N PHE A 569 -25.36 -21.89 0.98
CA PHE A 569 -25.01 -22.64 -0.23
C PHE A 569 -23.75 -23.50 -0.05
N ASN A 570 -22.69 -22.95 0.57
CA ASN A 570 -21.48 -23.71 0.90
C ASN A 570 -21.79 -24.86 1.87
N THR A 571 -22.56 -24.62 2.94
CA THR A 571 -22.93 -25.68 3.91
C THR A 571 -23.80 -26.79 3.32
N THR A 572 -24.57 -26.51 2.27
CA THR A 572 -25.35 -27.53 1.54
C THR A 572 -24.54 -28.23 0.44
N ALA A 573 -23.55 -27.58 -0.15
CA ALA A 573 -22.69 -28.23 -1.15
C ALA A 573 -21.80 -29.31 -0.53
N ASP A 574 -21.27 -29.05 0.67
CA ASP A 574 -20.41 -29.97 1.44
C ASP A 574 -21.13 -31.29 1.79
N SER A 575 -22.46 -31.34 1.83
CA SER A 575 -23.21 -32.56 2.15
C SER A 575 -23.35 -33.55 0.98
N GLY A 576 -23.00 -33.16 -0.24
CA GLY A 576 -23.26 -33.95 -1.45
C GLY A 576 -22.16 -34.94 -1.87
N ASN A 577 -20.92 -34.83 -1.38
CA ASN A 577 -19.81 -35.70 -1.80
C ASN A 577 -18.78 -35.89 -0.66
N PRO A 578 -18.61 -37.12 -0.12
CA PRO A 578 -17.71 -37.37 1.01
C PRO A 578 -16.23 -37.10 0.71
N ASN A 579 -15.81 -37.17 -0.56
CA ASN A 579 -14.42 -36.93 -0.95
C ASN A 579 -14.09 -35.43 -1.16
N CYS A 580 -15.09 -34.55 -1.12
CA CYS A 580 -14.91 -33.10 -1.33
C CYS A 580 -15.09 -32.24 -0.06
N GLN A 581 -15.30 -32.83 1.13
CA GLN A 581 -15.71 -32.15 2.38
C GLN A 581 -14.64 -31.29 3.07
N VAL A 582 -13.84 -30.53 2.30
CA VAL A 582 -12.78 -29.64 2.81
C VAL A 582 -12.75 -28.31 2.05
N GLN A 583 -13.91 -27.74 1.72
CA GLN A 583 -14.03 -26.38 1.16
C GLN A 583 -14.52 -25.37 2.22
N TRP A 584 -13.58 -24.95 3.08
CA TRP A 584 -13.84 -24.05 4.19
C TRP A 584 -13.71 -22.56 3.81
N HIS A 585 -14.86 -21.87 3.84
CA HIS A 585 -15.05 -20.40 3.82
C HIS A 585 -14.47 -19.57 2.66
#